data_AF-A0A392VS85-F1
#
_entry.id   AF-A0A392VS85-F1
#
_cell.length_a   1.000
_cell.length_b   1.000
_cell.length_c   1.000
_cell.angle_alpha   90.00
_cell.angle_beta   90.00
_cell.angle_gamma   90.00
#
_symmetry.space_group_name_H-M   'P 1'
#
loop_
_entity.id
_entity.type
_entity.pdbx_description
1 polymer ?
#
loop_
_entity_poly.entity_id
_entity_poly.type
_entity_poly.pdbx_seq_one_letter_code
_entity_poly.pdbx_strand_id
1 'polypeptide(L)' 'MKAIVITKPGGPEVLQLQEVDDPQFKDDDEVLIRVHATSLNRADTLQRKGGYPPPQG' A
#
# COMPACT_ATOMS: atom_id res chain seq x y z
N MET A 1 -10.26 -6.14 -4.02
CA MET A 1 -10.28 -4.66 -4.08
C MET A 1 -9.20 -4.10 -5.01
N LYS A 2 -9.32 -2.84 -5.44
CA LYS A 2 -8.25 -2.12 -6.16
C LYS A 2 -7.23 -1.53 -5.20
N ALA A 3 -5.94 -1.70 -5.49
CA ALA A 3 -4.84 -1.14 -4.71
C ALA A 3 -3.71 -0.61 -5.61
N ILE A 4 -2.96 0.38 -5.11
CA ILE A 4 -1.72 0.82 -5.75
C ILE A 4 -0.58 -0.05 -5.21
N VAL A 5 0.08 -0.79 -6.12
CA VAL A 5 1.17 -1.73 -5.82
C VAL A 5 2.48 -1.16 -6.34
N ILE A 6 3.51 -1.16 -5.48
CA ILE A 6 4.90 -0.90 -5.88
C ILE A 6 5.46 -2.21 -6.43
N THR A 7 5.57 -2.31 -7.76
CA THR A 7 6.01 -3.55 -8.43
C THR A 7 7.49 -3.87 -8.25
N LYS A 8 8.32 -2.83 -8.06
CA LYS A 8 9.74 -2.89 -7.73
C LYS A 8 10.20 -1.51 -7.24
N PRO A 9 11.34 -1.40 -6.53
CA PRO A 9 11.92 -0.09 -6.20
C PRO A 9 12.17 0.75 -7.47
N GLY A 10 11.75 2.03 -7.47
CA GLY A 10 11.97 2.88 -8.65
C GLY A 10 11.30 4.26 -8.64
N GLY A 11 11.18 4.83 -9.84
CA GLY A 11 10.47 6.08 -10.12
C GLY A 11 8.94 5.90 -10.04
N PRO A 12 8.14 6.95 -10.31
CA PRO A 12 6.68 6.87 -10.22
C PRO A 12 6.04 5.78 -11.09
N GLU A 13 6.67 5.41 -12.19
CA GLU A 13 6.24 4.40 -13.16
C GLU A 13 6.04 2.99 -12.57
N VAL A 14 6.60 2.72 -11.39
CA VAL A 14 6.46 1.43 -10.71
C VAL A 14 5.15 1.29 -9.93
N LEU A 15 4.40 2.38 -9.73
CA LEU A 15 3.09 2.40 -9.07
C LEU A 15 2.02 1.93 -10.06
N GLN A 16 1.42 0.79 -9.78
CA GLN A 16 0.39 0.21 -10.64
C GLN A 16 -0.91 -0.01 -9.87
N LEU A 17 -2.02 0.39 -10.48
CA LEU A 17 -3.35 0.02 -10.00
C LEU A 17 -3.61 -1.45 -10.35
N GLN A 18 -3.79 -2.29 -9.35
CA GLN A 18 -4.03 -3.72 -9.50
C GLN A 18 -5.29 -4.13 -8.73
N GLU A 19 -5.97 -5.17 -9.22
CA GLU A 19 -6.96 -5.90 -8.43
C GLU A 19 -6.21 -6.88 -7.52
N VAL A 20 -6.51 -6.84 -6.23
CA VAL A 20 -5.95 -7.72 -5.20
C VAL A 20 -7.09 -8.31 -4.37
N ASP A 21 -6.83 -9.39 -3.64
CA ASP A 21 -7.83 -9.96 -2.74
C ASP A 21 -8.19 -8.96 -1.63
N ASP A 22 -9.42 -9.05 -1.12
CA ASP A 22 -9.82 -8.24 0.02
C ASP A 22 -9.06 -8.71 1.28
N PRO A 23 -8.55 -7.78 2.10
CA PRO A 23 -7.81 -8.13 3.30
C PRO A 23 -8.70 -8.93 4.26
N GLN A 24 -8.10 -9.96 4.85
CA GLN A 24 -8.74 -10.81 5.84
C GLN A 24 -8.26 -10.41 7.23
N PHE A 25 -9.13 -10.56 8.23
CA PHE A 25 -8.75 -10.37 9.63
C PHE A 25 -7.70 -11.40 10.03
N LYS A 26 -6.62 -10.94 10.67
CA LYS A 26 -5.62 -11.79 11.31
C LYS A 26 -5.97 -12.10 12.75
N ASP A 27 -6.49 -11.10 13.47
CA ASP A 27 -6.83 -11.15 14.89
C ASP A 27 -8.22 -10.52 15.16
N ASP A 28 -8.81 -10.81 16.32
CA ASP A 28 -10.18 -10.40 16.69
C ASP A 28 -10.32 -8.88 16.96
N ASP A 29 -9.21 -8.16 17.12
CA ASP A 29 -9.18 -6.72 17.44
C ASP A 29 -8.97 -5.82 16.20
N GLU A 30 -8.99 -6.39 15.01
CA GLU A 30 -8.87 -5.67 13.75
C GLU A 30 -10.22 -5.18 13.22
N VAL A 31 -10.18 -4.12 12.40
CA VAL A 31 -11.36 -3.59 11.71
C VAL A 31 -11.10 -3.43 10.21
N LEU A 32 -12.09 -3.76 9.39
CA LEU A 32 -12.01 -3.58 7.94
C LEU A 32 -12.57 -2.22 7.52
N ILE A 33 -11.72 -1.37 6.95
CA ILE A 33 -12.11 -0.03 6.53
C ILE A 33 -12.31 0.03 5.02
N ARG A 34 -13.52 0.40 4.61
CA ARG A 34 -13.78 0.77 3.20
C ARG A 34 -13.28 2.19 2.95
N VAL A 35 -12.11 2.30 2.33
CA VAL A 35 -11.45 3.58 2.02
C VAL A 35 -12.29 4.40 1.03
N HIS A 36 -12.70 5.61 1.43
CA HIS A 36 -13.35 6.58 0.55
C HIS A 36 -12.34 7.55 -0.07
N ALA A 37 -11.34 7.98 0.72
CA ALA A 37 -10.26 8.85 0.31
C ALA A 37 -8.99 8.49 1.09
N THR A 38 -7.84 8.81 0.50
CA THR A 38 -6.52 8.69 1.12
C THR A 38 -5.63 9.85 0.66
N SER A 39 -4.46 10.01 1.27
CA SER A 39 -3.52 11.11 1.00
C SER A 39 -2.15 10.57 0.64
N LEU A 40 -1.39 11.34 -0.14
CA LEU A 40 0.03 11.09 -0.36
C LEU A 40 0.89 11.82 0.67
N ASN A 41 1.93 11.14 1.14
CA ASN A 41 2.92 11.64 2.08
C ASN A 41 4.32 11.55 1.48
N ARG A 42 5.27 12.33 2.04
CA ARG A 42 6.68 12.26 1.62
C ARG A 42 7.28 10.86 1.81
N ALA A 43 6.87 10.15 2.86
CA ALA A 43 7.33 8.80 3.17
C ALA A 43 7.05 7.80 2.02
N ASP A 44 5.91 7.93 1.34
CA ASP A 44 5.54 7.06 0.22
C ASP A 44 6.59 7.11 -0.90
N THR A 45 7.21 8.28 -1.12
CA THR A 45 8.29 8.43 -2.11
C THR A 45 9.57 7.72 -1.70
N LEU A 46 9.87 7.66 -0.39
CA LEU A 46 11.03 6.95 0.13
C LEU A 46 10.81 5.44 0.04
N GLN A 47 9.60 4.98 0.38
CA GLN A 47 9.22 3.57 0.31
C GLN A 47 9.21 3.07 -1.13
N ARG A 48 8.59 3.79 -2.07
CA ARG A 48 8.59 3.45 -3.50
C ARG A 48 10.00 3.37 -4.09
N LYS A 49 10.93 4.22 -3.64
CA LYS A 49 12.34 4.18 -4.05
C LYS A 49 13.14 3.04 -3.39
N GLY A 50 12.55 2.30 -2.45
CA GLY A 50 13.20 1.22 -1.70
C GLY A 50 14.09 1.69 -0.54
N GLY A 51 14.07 2.97 -0.20
CA GLY A 51 14.89 3.54 0.88
C GLY A 51 14.22 3.56 2.25
N TYR A 52 12.97 3.08 2.34
CA TYR A 52 12.20 3.01 3.57
C TYR A 52 11.37 1.73 3.57
N PRO A 53 11.74 0.69 4.35
CA PRO A 53 11.01 -0.56 4.37
C PRO A 53 9.60 -0.35 4.98
N PRO A 54 8.55 -1.00 4.44
CA PRO A 54 7.25 -1.02 5.10
C PRO A 54 7.36 -1.60 6.51
N PRO A 55 6.51 -1.16 7.45
CA PRO A 55 6.32 -1.87 8.71
C PRO A 55 5.86 -3.32 8.43
N GLN A 56 6.09 -4.20 9.40
CA GLN A 56 5.53 -5.55 9.35
C GLN A 56 4.01 -5.43 9.34
N GLY A 57 3.39 -6.01 8.31
CA GLY A 57 1.95 -6.03 8.13
C GLY A 57 1.32 -7.28 8.70
#